data_AF-A0A918EVY0-F1
#
_entry.id   AF-A0A918EVY0-F1
#
_cell.length_a   1.000
_cell.length_b   1.000
_cell.length_c   1.000
_cell.angle_alpha   90.00
_cell.angle_beta   90.00
_cell.angle_gamma   90.00
#
_symmetry.space_group_name_H-M   'P 1'
#
loop_
_entity.id
_entity.type
_entity.pdbx_description
1 polymer ?
#
loop_
_entity_poly.entity_id
_entity_poly.type
_entity_poly.pdbx_seq_one_letter_code
_entity_poly.pdbx_strand_id
1 'polypeptide(L)'
;MLLTGTSSDAHTWNLVHLQLVLEEIGHTVANLGPCVPDELVVESCLGLRPALVVVSSVNGHGFNDGLRLIRVLRARPELAGTTVVIGGKLVTDGLRNVGMVRRLTAAGYDRVFDDGELPAFRTFAARTPDRAVS
;
A
#
# COMPACT_ATOMS: atom_id res chain seq x y z
N MET A 1 -1.41 -7.10 -9.00
CA MET A 1 -1.37 -6.19 -7.85
C MET A 1 -0.35 -5.08 -8.09
N LEU A 2 -0.45 -3.96 -7.39
CA LEU A 2 0.58 -2.90 -7.39
C LEU A 2 1.19 -2.79 -5.99
N LEU A 3 2.52 -2.74 -5.92
CA LEU A 3 3.31 -2.55 -4.70
C LEU A 3 4.15 -1.28 -4.84
N THR A 4 4.20 -0.45 -3.81
CA THR A 4 4.95 0.80 -3.84
C THR A 4 5.47 1.18 -2.46
N GLY A 5 6.66 1.78 -2.42
CA GLY A 5 7.11 2.59 -1.30
C GLY A 5 6.42 3.96 -1.27
N THR A 6 6.59 4.71 -0.18
CA THR A 6 6.19 6.12 -0.14
C THR A 6 7.30 7.04 -0.69
N SER A 7 6.93 8.28 -1.02
CA SER A 7 7.82 9.24 -1.70
C SER A 7 9.11 9.57 -0.95
N SER A 8 9.11 9.49 0.38
CA SER A 8 10.28 9.79 1.21
C SER A 8 11.03 8.54 1.69
N ASP A 9 10.57 7.35 1.32
CA ASP A 9 11.09 6.09 1.85
C ASP A 9 12.00 5.38 0.85
N ALA A 10 13.30 5.38 1.14
CA ALA A 10 14.34 4.77 0.33
C ALA A 10 14.55 3.26 0.59
N HIS A 11 13.82 2.67 1.56
CA HIS A 11 13.99 1.27 1.89
C HIS A 11 13.44 0.36 0.78
N THR A 12 14.23 -0.62 0.40
CA THR A 12 13.93 -1.54 -0.70
C THR A 12 13.62 -2.96 -0.24
N TRP A 13 14.19 -3.40 0.88
CA TRP A 13 14.07 -4.79 1.31
C TRP A 13 12.63 -5.19 1.67
N ASN A 14 11.90 -4.29 2.35
CA ASN A 14 10.47 -4.46 2.61
C ASN A 14 9.66 -4.66 1.32
N LEU A 15 10.01 -3.97 0.24
CA LEU A 15 9.33 -4.09 -1.05
C LEU A 15 9.67 -5.41 -1.74
N VAL A 16 10.94 -5.81 -1.77
CA VAL A 16 11.35 -7.12 -2.32
C VAL A 16 10.67 -8.25 -1.53
N HIS A 17 10.68 -8.16 -0.20
CA HIS A 17 10.05 -9.17 0.65
C HIS A 17 8.54 -9.27 0.43
N LEU A 18 7.82 -8.14 0.38
CA LEU A 18 6.38 -8.13 0.13
C LEU A 18 6.04 -8.64 -1.28
N GLN A 19 6.87 -8.34 -2.28
CA GLN A 19 6.70 -8.91 -3.62
C GLN A 19 6.80 -10.43 -3.59
N LEU A 20 7.84 -10.99 -2.96
CA LEU A 20 7.99 -12.44 -2.82
C LEU A 20 6.79 -13.08 -2.11
N VAL A 21 6.29 -12.47 -1.03
CA VAL A 21 5.12 -12.96 -0.29
C VAL A 21 3.87 -12.98 -1.17
N LEU A 22 3.65 -11.94 -1.97
CA LEU A 22 2.50 -11.84 -2.87
C LEU A 22 2.60 -12.81 -4.06
N GLU A 23 3.80 -12.99 -4.60
CA GLU A 23 4.05 -13.95 -5.68
C GLU A 23 3.94 -15.41 -5.19
N GLU A 24 4.39 -15.71 -3.96
CA GLU A 24 4.25 -17.04 -3.35
C GLU A 24 2.78 -17.46 -3.20
N ILE A 25 1.87 -16.51 -2.98
CA ILE A 25 0.42 -16.77 -2.91
C ILE A 25 -0.28 -16.65 -4.28
N GLY A 26 0.48 -16.51 -5.37
CA GLY A 26 -0.01 -16.64 -6.74
C GLY A 26 -0.30 -15.33 -7.47
N HIS A 27 -0.01 -14.17 -6.90
CA HIS A 27 -0.29 -12.88 -7.56
C HIS A 27 0.85 -12.41 -8.45
N THR A 28 0.50 -11.77 -9.57
CA THR A 28 1.46 -10.94 -10.33
C THR A 28 1.59 -9.57 -9.68
N VAL A 29 2.81 -9.08 -9.46
CA VAL A 29 3.07 -7.82 -8.75
C VAL A 29 3.80 -6.83 -9.66
N ALA A 30 3.19 -5.66 -9.86
CA ALA A 30 3.87 -4.47 -10.39
C ALA A 30 4.47 -3.70 -9.22
N ASN A 31 5.78 -3.83 -9.00
CA ASN A 31 6.50 -3.16 -7.93
C ASN A 31 7.14 -1.86 -8.43
N LEU A 32 6.65 -0.72 -7.97
CA LEU A 32 7.14 0.61 -8.35
C LEU A 32 8.45 0.99 -7.63
N GLY A 33 8.87 0.22 -6.62
CA GLY A 33 10.09 0.49 -5.87
C GLY A 33 9.94 1.55 -4.77
N PRO A 34 11.06 2.06 -4.24
CA PRO A 34 11.10 3.07 -3.18
C PRO A 34 10.94 4.50 -3.74
N CYS A 35 10.76 5.48 -2.86
CA CYS A 35 10.74 6.92 -3.18
C CYS A 35 9.79 7.30 -4.33
N VAL A 36 8.65 6.63 -4.45
CA VAL A 36 7.74 6.81 -5.58
C VAL A 36 6.91 8.09 -5.41
N PRO A 37 6.92 9.02 -6.38
CA PRO A 37 6.03 10.18 -6.36
C PRO A 37 4.56 9.76 -6.44
N ASP A 38 3.67 10.48 -5.75
CA ASP A 38 2.25 10.11 -5.66
C ASP A 38 1.58 10.08 -7.05
N GLU A 39 1.94 11.03 -7.92
CA GLU A 39 1.43 11.10 -9.29
C GLU A 39 1.76 9.85 -10.08
N LEU A 40 2.98 9.30 -9.93
CA LEU A 40 3.39 8.06 -10.58
C LEU A 40 2.58 6.86 -10.07
N VAL A 41 2.26 6.83 -8.76
CA VAL A 41 1.38 5.79 -8.21
C VAL A 41 -0.01 5.89 -8.82
N VAL A 42 -0.56 7.09 -8.95
CA VAL A 42 -1.89 7.34 -9.55
C VAL A 42 -1.91 6.91 -11.01
N GLU A 43 -0.95 7.37 -11.81
CA GLU A 43 -0.82 7.01 -13.23
C GLU A 43 -0.71 5.50 -13.42
N SER A 44 0.12 4.84 -12.61
CA SER A 44 0.27 3.39 -12.63
C SER A 44 -1.04 2.67 -12.26
N CYS A 45 -1.79 3.17 -11.29
CA CYS A 45 -3.10 2.62 -10.92
C CYS A 45 -4.14 2.80 -12.04
N LEU A 46 -4.14 3.94 -12.74
CA LEU A 46 -5.04 4.20 -13.85
C LEU A 46 -4.73 3.30 -15.05
N GLY A 47 -3.44 3.07 -15.35
CA GLY A 47 -3.02 2.19 -16.44
C GLY A 47 -3.20 0.70 -16.15
N LEU A 48 -2.78 0.24 -14.97
CA LEU A 48 -2.79 -1.18 -14.59
C LEU A 48 -4.10 -1.66 -13.98
N ARG A 49 -4.95 -0.74 -13.50
CA ARG A 49 -6.24 -1.01 -12.86
C ARG A 49 -6.16 -2.13 -11.79
N PRO A 50 -5.18 -2.11 -10.87
CA PRO A 50 -4.94 -3.21 -9.95
C PRO A 50 -6.13 -3.45 -9.02
N ALA A 51 -6.38 -4.71 -8.67
CA ALA A 51 -7.36 -5.07 -7.65
C ALA A 51 -6.92 -4.65 -6.22
N LEU A 52 -5.61 -4.67 -5.97
CA LEU A 52 -4.97 -4.28 -4.72
C LEU A 52 -3.75 -3.40 -4.97
N VAL A 53 -3.68 -2.30 -4.24
CA VAL A 53 -2.50 -1.45 -4.06
C VAL A 53 -1.95 -1.63 -2.65
N VAL A 54 -0.68 -2.01 -2.54
CA VAL A 54 0.03 -2.21 -1.29
C VAL A 54 1.06 -1.09 -1.13
N VAL A 55 0.88 -0.25 -0.12
CA VAL A 55 1.82 0.82 0.22
C VAL A 55 2.67 0.37 1.41
N SER A 56 3.99 0.33 1.23
CA SER A 56 4.91 -0.03 2.30
C SER A 56 5.72 1.20 2.73
N SER A 57 5.83 1.41 4.04
CA SER A 57 6.75 2.41 4.60
C SER A 57 7.34 1.90 5.91
N VAL A 58 8.64 2.08 6.07
CA VAL A 58 9.43 1.70 7.25
C VAL A 58 10.35 2.81 7.75
N ASN A 59 10.38 3.96 7.08
CA ASN A 59 11.18 5.12 7.48
C ASN A 59 10.58 5.95 8.65
N GLY A 60 9.39 5.61 9.14
CA GLY A 60 8.71 6.35 10.21
C GLY A 60 7.96 7.61 9.76
N HIS A 61 7.91 7.90 8.46
CA HIS A 61 7.12 9.00 7.87
C HIS A 61 5.85 8.50 7.17
N GLY A 62 5.61 7.19 7.16
CA GLY A 62 4.51 6.53 6.45
C GLY A 62 3.12 7.05 6.80
N PHE A 63 2.90 7.58 8.02
CA PHE A 63 1.62 8.22 8.34
C PHE A 63 1.34 9.47 7.48
N ASN A 64 2.29 10.40 7.42
CA ASN A 64 2.11 11.65 6.70
C ASN A 64 2.13 11.43 5.19
N ASP A 65 3.09 10.62 4.71
CA ASP A 65 3.17 10.26 3.30
C ASP A 65 1.95 9.46 2.84
N GLY A 66 1.49 8.50 3.65
CA GLY A 66 0.30 7.71 3.36
C GLY A 66 -0.95 8.58 3.29
N LEU A 67 -1.13 9.53 4.23
CA LEU A 67 -2.25 10.48 4.17
C LEU A 67 -2.24 11.36 2.93
N ARG A 68 -1.05 11.75 2.44
CA ARG A 68 -0.90 12.52 1.21
C ARG A 68 -1.29 11.66 0.01
N LEU A 69 -0.67 10.48 -0.11
CA LEU A 69 -0.89 9.55 -1.22
C LEU A 69 -2.36 9.12 -1.36
N ILE A 70 -3.00 8.70 -0.26
CA ILE A 70 -4.37 8.18 -0.35
C ILE A 70 -5.37 9.25 -0.77
N ARG A 71 -5.15 10.52 -0.38
CA ARG A 71 -6.02 11.62 -0.80
C ARG A 71 -5.92 11.86 -2.31
N VAL A 72 -4.71 11.81 -2.87
CA VAL A 72 -4.51 11.97 -4.32
C VAL A 72 -5.13 10.78 -5.07
N LEU A 73 -4.95 9.54 -4.58
CA LEU A 73 -5.59 8.36 -5.15
C LEU A 73 -7.13 8.45 -5.11
N ARG A 74 -7.72 8.83 -3.98
CA ARG A 74 -9.18 8.93 -3.82
C ARG A 74 -9.80 10.16 -4.47
N ALA A 75 -8.99 11.14 -4.88
CA ALA A 75 -9.43 12.23 -5.76
C ALA A 75 -9.75 11.74 -7.19
N ARG A 76 -9.42 10.48 -7.54
CA ARG A 76 -9.71 9.86 -8.83
C ARG A 76 -10.93 8.93 -8.73
N PRO A 77 -12.11 9.31 -9.29
CA PRO A 77 -13.30 8.46 -9.27
C PRO A 77 -13.08 7.10 -9.93
N GLU A 78 -12.19 7.01 -10.92
CA GLU A 78 -11.85 5.80 -11.65
C GLU A 78 -11.22 4.71 -10.76
N LEU A 79 -10.66 5.12 -9.62
CA LEU A 79 -9.98 4.30 -8.62
C LEU A 79 -10.81 4.12 -7.34
N ALA A 80 -12.05 4.61 -7.29
CA ALA A 80 -12.89 4.53 -6.09
C ALA A 80 -13.12 3.08 -5.60
N GLY A 81 -13.18 2.12 -6.53
CA GLY A 81 -13.32 0.69 -6.22
C GLY A 81 -12.00 -0.08 -6.04
N THR A 82 -10.85 0.57 -6.14
CA THR A 82 -9.55 -0.09 -5.94
C THR A 82 -9.29 -0.26 -4.44
N THR A 83 -8.96 -1.49 -4.03
CA THR A 83 -8.55 -1.76 -2.65
C THR A 83 -7.15 -1.21 -2.42
N VAL A 84 -6.94 -0.41 -1.37
CA VAL A 84 -5.66 0.21 -1.04
C VAL A 84 -5.35 -0.06 0.43
N VAL A 85 -4.18 -0.64 0.68
CA VAL A 85 -3.69 -0.93 2.04
C VAL A 85 -2.33 -0.30 2.27
N ILE A 86 -2.01 -0.03 3.52
CA ILE A 86 -0.70 0.49 3.93
C ILE A 86 -0.17 -0.27 5.15
N GLY A 87 1.14 -0.48 5.24
CA GLY A 87 1.75 -1.05 6.43
C GLY A 87 3.26 -0.90 6.53
N GLY A 88 3.80 -1.44 7.62
CA GLY A 88 5.19 -1.30 8.04
C GLY A 88 5.33 -0.37 9.25
N LYS A 89 6.49 0.27 9.39
CA LYS A 89 6.79 1.19 10.49
C LYS A 89 6.40 2.62 10.11
N LEU A 90 5.12 2.96 10.33
CA LEU A 90 4.52 4.22 9.87
C LEU A 90 4.88 5.46 10.72
N VAL A 91 5.45 5.25 11.91
CA VAL A 91 5.90 6.30 12.85
C VAL A 91 7.22 5.92 13.52
N THR A 92 7.96 6.91 14.00
CA THR A 92 9.29 6.73 14.62
C THR A 92 9.23 6.26 16.08
N ASP A 93 8.19 6.63 16.82
CA ASP A 93 8.00 6.37 18.25
C ASP A 93 7.49 4.95 18.58
N GLY A 94 7.29 4.12 17.55
CA GLY A 94 6.94 2.69 17.69
C GLY A 94 5.53 2.42 18.23
N LEU A 95 4.79 3.45 18.64
CA LEU A 95 3.42 3.32 19.14
C LEU A 95 2.44 3.88 18.11
N ARG A 96 2.02 2.99 17.21
CA ARG A 96 0.85 3.22 16.37
C ARG A 96 -0.38 3.44 17.27
N ASN A 97 -0.83 4.69 17.38
CA ASN A 97 -2.07 5.01 18.10
C ASN A 97 -3.30 4.70 17.25
N VAL A 98 -4.37 4.16 17.85
CA VAL A 98 -5.71 3.97 17.25
C VAL A 98 -6.19 5.19 16.46
N GLY A 99 -5.91 6.41 16.92
CA GLY A 99 -6.25 7.64 16.21
C GLY A 99 -5.59 7.77 14.84
N MET A 100 -4.35 7.28 14.69
CA MET A 100 -3.62 7.26 13.44
C MET A 100 -4.27 6.32 12.42
N VAL A 101 -4.63 5.12 12.87
CA VAL A 101 -5.34 4.11 12.06
C VAL A 101 -6.65 4.69 11.55
N ARG A 102 -7.43 5.27 12.45
CA ARG A 102 -8.71 5.91 12.10
C ARG A 102 -8.54 7.00 11.07
N ARG A 103 -7.49 7.83 11.16
CA ARG A 103 -7.23 8.90 10.20
C ARG A 103 -6.85 8.38 8.82
N LEU A 104 -6.00 7.34 8.74
CA LEU A 104 -5.64 6.72 7.47
C LEU A 104 -6.84 6.02 6.82
N THR A 105 -7.62 5.27 7.59
CA THR A 105 -8.83 4.62 7.10
C THR A 105 -9.89 5.63 6.67
N ALA A 106 -10.13 6.68 7.46
CA ALA A 106 -11.06 7.75 7.09
C ALA A 106 -10.61 8.55 5.85
N ALA A 107 -9.30 8.60 5.57
CA ALA A 107 -8.78 9.22 4.37
C ALA A 107 -8.91 8.32 3.12
N GLY A 108 -9.19 7.02 3.30
CA GLY A 108 -9.56 6.12 2.21
C GLY A 108 -8.75 4.83 2.09
N TYR A 109 -7.87 4.50 3.05
CA TYR A 109 -7.25 3.18 3.11
C TYR A 109 -8.26 2.14 3.60
N ASP A 110 -8.35 1.02 2.90
CA ASP A 110 -9.26 -0.08 3.27
C ASP A 110 -8.73 -0.85 4.49
N ARG A 111 -7.41 -0.93 4.64
CA ARG A 111 -6.76 -1.54 5.80
C ARG A 111 -5.38 -0.95 6.06
N VAL A 112 -5.02 -0.87 7.33
CA VAL A 112 -3.71 -0.40 7.80
C VAL A 112 -3.11 -1.51 8.66
N PHE A 113 -1.95 -2.03 8.25
CA PHE A 113 -1.22 -3.10 8.90
C PHE A 113 -0.05 -2.55 9.72
N ASP A 114 0.23 -3.16 10.86
CA ASP A 114 1.37 -2.84 11.72
C ASP A 114 2.61 -3.67 11.36
N ASP A 115 3.76 -3.26 11.91
CA ASP A 115 4.96 -4.08 11.93
C ASP A 115 4.70 -5.36 12.73
N GLY A 116 4.80 -6.52 12.08
CA GLY A 116 4.43 -7.83 12.62
C GLY A 116 3.07 -8.39 12.17
N GLU A 117 2.21 -7.61 11.50
CA GLU A 117 0.93 -8.10 10.96
C GLU A 117 1.05 -8.81 9.59
N LEU A 118 2.26 -9.23 9.19
CA LEU A 118 2.50 -9.91 7.92
C LEU A 118 1.62 -11.17 7.71
N PRO A 119 1.38 -12.04 8.70
CA PRO A 119 0.47 -13.18 8.52
C PRO A 119 -0.98 -12.75 8.22
N ALA A 120 -1.44 -11.66 8.84
CA ALA A 120 -2.76 -11.11 8.60
C ALA A 120 -2.85 -10.46 7.22
N PHE A 121 -1.80 -9.77 6.78
CA PHE A 121 -1.67 -9.24 5.43
C PHE A 121 -1.68 -10.36 4.39
N ARG A 122 -0.90 -11.43 4.58
CA ARG A 122 -0.88 -12.58 3.66
C ARG A 122 -2.26 -13.19 3.49
N THR A 123 -2.98 -13.41 4.60
CA THR A 123 -4.35 -13.93 4.59
C THR A 123 -5.31 -13.01 3.84
N PHE A 124 -5.15 -11.69 4.01
CA PHE A 124 -5.95 -10.69 3.33
C PHE A 124 -5.66 -10.68 1.82
N ALA A 125 -4.39 -10.65 1.43
CA ALA A 125 -3.97 -10.62 0.03
C ALA A 125 -4.43 -11.88 -0.71
N ALA A 126 -4.30 -13.07 -0.12
CA ALA A 126 -4.72 -14.34 -0.72
C ALA A 126 -6.23 -14.44 -1.01
N ARG A 127 -7.06 -13.61 -0.36
CA ARG A 127 -8.51 -13.53 -0.63
C ARG A 127 -8.86 -12.48 -1.67
N THR A 128 -7.89 -11.68 -2.10
CA THR A 128 -8.12 -10.65 -3.11
C THR A 128 -8.07 -11.31 -4.49
N PRO A 129 -9.15 -11.26 -5.28
CA PRO A 129 -9.13 -11.84 -6.61
C PRO A 129 -8.13 -11.07 -7.48
N ASP A 130 -7.38 -11.79 -8.32
CA ASP A 130 -6.74 -11.14 -9.45
C ASP A 130 -7.83 -10.61 -10.37
N ARG A 131 -7.64 -9.39 -10.86
CA ARG A 131 -8.60 -8.81 -11.79
C ARG A 131 -8.48 -9.60 -13.09
N ALA A 132 -9.55 -10.29 -13.48
CA ALA A 132 -9.61 -10.96 -14.77
C ALA A 132 -9.30 -9.93 -15.85
N VAL A 133 -8.26 -10.18 -16.64
CA VAL A 133 -7.99 -9.42 -17.86
C VAL A 133 -9.19 -9.68 -18.77
N SER A 134 -10.02 -8.66 -18.99
CA SER A 134 -11.04 -8.68 -20.04
C SER A 134 -10.41 -8.26 -21.35
#